data_AF-A0A971LRI9-F1
#
_entry.id   AF-A0A971LRI9-F1
#
_cell.length_a   1.000
_cell.length_b   1.000
_cell.length_c   1.000
_cell.angle_alpha   90.00
_cell.angle_beta   90.00
_cell.angle_gamma   90.00
#
_symmetry.space_group_name_H-M   'P 1'
#
loop_
_entity.id
_entity.type
_entity.pdbx_description
1 polymer ?
#
loop_
_entity_poly.entity_id
_entity_poly.type
_entity_poly.pdbx_seq_one_letter_code
_entity_poly.pdbx_strand_id
1 'polypeptide(L)'
;MDVQGMMRARDGRARRQAALLEEHGLTLVCLGLNIAGPLKTNRRIEAAFRLACQDLYDALAASRLRVKHRETYLLPSGPEGYVCVEGGAQAVKALCLALEERDALGRLLDLDVLAPDGRKLSRQALRRPARGCLVCGRPGSYCAASRAHDAGTLYRAAMGIITAALGQRQQEKVGALATQALLVELAVTPKPGLVDRNNTGAHQDMDCHTFVASAAVLTGYFETCARLGRKYGAGEGCFARLRLEGKLAQGRMLRATGGVNTHQGAIFTLGILAAAAGYLLNQQQPVSPKRLSQASMRLCAAALEGERAQLREAVTWGERLMKGRLAGARAEAAAGFPTVMAAGLPALQEALAGGQTLDEAGARALLVIMLKAEDTVLLRRAGAAGAGRALADAARVLAGGLRPDDLLALDQAFICQGLSPGGSADLLAATLFVHLLEADGKIQG
;
A
#
# COMPACT_ATOMS: atom_id res chain seq x y z
N MET A 1 17.87 30.55 6.29
CA MET A 1 17.21 31.77 5.79
C MET A 1 17.44 32.86 6.80
N ASP A 2 17.89 34.03 6.36
CA ASP A 2 18.09 35.21 7.19
C ASP A 2 16.76 35.96 7.43
N VAL A 3 16.79 36.99 8.28
CA VAL A 3 15.60 37.78 8.65
C VAL A 3 15.01 38.49 7.42
N GLN A 4 15.84 38.97 6.50
CA GLN A 4 15.40 39.65 5.28
C GLN A 4 14.71 38.68 4.31
N GLY A 5 15.20 37.45 4.17
CA GLY A 5 14.55 36.40 3.38
C GLY A 5 13.17 36.02 3.93
N MET A 6 13.01 35.98 5.27
CA MET A 6 11.70 35.74 5.89
C MET A 6 10.71 36.88 5.65
N MET A 7 11.15 38.14 5.69
CA MET A 7 10.30 39.30 5.39
C MET A 7 9.85 39.28 3.93
N ARG A 8 10.76 39.05 2.98
CA ARG A 8 10.42 38.94 1.54
C ARG A 8 9.42 37.81 1.26
N ALA A 9 9.56 36.67 1.94
CA ALA A 9 8.61 35.55 1.80
C ALA A 9 7.21 35.93 2.32
N ARG A 10 7.14 36.63 3.46
CA ARG A 10 5.87 37.12 4.02
C ARG A 10 5.20 38.14 3.09
N ASP A 11 5.95 39.07 2.52
CA ASP A 11 5.43 40.05 1.58
C ASP A 11 4.98 39.41 0.26
N GLY A 12 5.73 38.40 -0.21
CA GLY A 12 5.35 37.57 -1.36
C GLY A 12 4.01 36.88 -1.14
N ARG A 13 3.83 36.23 0.01
CA ARG A 13 2.57 35.58 0.41
C ARG A 13 1.41 36.56 0.46
N ALA A 14 1.57 37.71 1.11
CA ALA A 14 0.52 38.72 1.21
C ALA A 14 0.09 39.24 -0.18
N ARG A 15 1.08 39.49 -1.07
CA ARG A 15 0.79 39.89 -2.46
C ARG A 15 0.05 38.80 -3.24
N ARG A 16 0.45 37.54 -3.11
CA ARG A 16 -0.23 36.45 -3.82
C ARG A 16 -1.66 36.23 -3.33
N GLN A 17 -1.87 36.32 -2.01
CA GLN A 17 -3.21 36.28 -1.41
C GLN A 17 -4.11 37.40 -1.95
N ALA A 18 -3.61 38.64 -2.00
CA ALA A 18 -4.36 39.77 -2.53
C ALA A 18 -4.71 39.57 -4.01
N ALA A 19 -3.75 39.13 -4.83
CA ALA A 19 -3.98 38.88 -6.25
C ALA A 19 -5.06 37.80 -6.49
N LEU A 20 -5.02 36.69 -5.74
CA LEU A 20 -6.01 35.62 -5.88
C LEU A 20 -7.41 36.05 -5.44
N LEU A 21 -7.50 36.89 -4.40
CA LEU A 21 -8.77 37.45 -3.94
C LEU A 21 -9.35 38.44 -4.96
N GLU A 22 -8.51 39.29 -5.56
CA GLU A 22 -8.91 40.23 -6.62
C GLU A 22 -9.34 39.49 -7.89
N GLU A 23 -8.59 38.48 -8.31
CA GLU A 23 -8.85 37.71 -9.53
C GLU A 23 -10.13 36.87 -9.43
N HIS A 24 -10.38 36.23 -8.28
CA HIS A 24 -11.48 35.28 -8.15
C HIS A 24 -12.68 35.80 -7.34
N GLY A 25 -12.49 36.72 -6.38
CA GLY A 25 -13.56 37.19 -5.51
C GLY A 25 -14.19 36.10 -4.62
N LEU A 26 -13.42 35.04 -4.31
CA LEU A 26 -13.89 33.86 -3.57
C LEU A 26 -13.22 33.72 -2.20
N THR A 27 -13.74 32.81 -1.37
CA THR A 27 -13.07 32.41 -0.14
C THR A 27 -11.74 31.75 -0.47
N LEU A 28 -10.66 32.24 0.13
CA LEU A 28 -9.30 31.73 -0.10
C LEU A 28 -8.81 30.93 1.11
N VAL A 29 -8.45 29.67 0.88
CA VAL A 29 -7.72 28.84 1.86
C VAL A 29 -6.23 28.93 1.57
N CYS A 30 -5.44 29.25 2.59
CA CYS A 30 -3.98 29.19 2.55
C CYS A 30 -3.52 28.03 3.44
N LEU A 31 -2.77 27.11 2.86
CA LEU A 31 -2.21 25.94 3.53
C LEU A 31 -0.70 26.09 3.67
N GLY A 32 -0.19 25.86 4.87
CA GLY A 32 1.22 25.66 5.17
C GLY A 32 1.45 24.56 6.21
N LEU A 33 2.71 24.30 6.52
CA LEU A 33 3.11 23.46 7.65
C LEU A 33 3.85 24.30 8.71
N ASN A 34 3.41 24.20 9.95
CA ASN A 34 4.03 24.86 11.09
C ASN A 34 5.31 24.13 11.51
N ILE A 35 6.41 24.39 10.79
CA ILE A 35 7.74 23.83 11.04
C ILE A 35 8.67 24.91 11.58
N ALA A 36 9.19 24.67 12.78
CA ALA A 36 10.16 25.55 13.43
C ALA A 36 11.59 25.32 12.90
N GLY A 37 12.43 26.35 12.99
CA GLY A 37 13.84 26.28 12.63
C GLY A 37 14.18 26.70 11.19
N PRO A 38 15.47 26.67 10.82
CA PRO A 38 15.96 27.20 9.55
C PRO A 38 15.71 26.27 8.36
N LEU A 39 15.52 24.97 8.60
CA LEU A 39 15.20 23.96 7.59
C LEU A 39 13.69 23.76 7.57
N LYS A 40 13.01 24.42 6.63
CA LYS A 40 11.55 24.36 6.50
C LYS A 40 11.07 23.53 5.32
N THR A 41 12.00 22.96 4.56
CA THR A 41 11.70 22.08 3.45
C THR A 41 12.70 20.91 3.39
N ASN A 42 12.18 19.75 3.02
CA ASN A 42 12.90 18.53 2.65
C ASN A 42 11.88 17.56 2.04
N ARG A 43 12.34 16.43 1.47
CA ARG A 43 11.47 15.43 0.83
C ARG A 43 10.28 14.95 1.69
N ARG A 44 10.48 14.79 3.01
CA ARG A 44 9.40 14.35 3.93
C ARG A 44 8.41 15.48 4.21
N ILE A 45 8.89 16.71 4.38
CA ILE A 45 8.01 17.87 4.56
C ILE A 45 7.17 18.10 3.30
N GLU A 46 7.78 18.02 2.12
CA GLU A 46 7.08 18.15 0.84
C GLU A 46 6.05 17.03 0.63
N ALA A 47 6.39 15.79 0.98
CA ALA A 47 5.44 14.67 0.92
C ALA A 47 4.28 14.84 1.90
N ALA A 48 4.53 15.29 3.13
CA ALA A 48 3.50 15.55 4.12
C ALA A 48 2.60 16.71 3.71
N PHE A 49 3.17 17.74 3.09
CA PHE A 49 2.41 18.86 2.54
C PHE A 49 1.50 18.41 1.39
N ARG A 50 2.01 17.61 0.44
CA ARG A 50 1.19 17.03 -0.63
C ARG A 50 0.04 16.18 -0.09
N LEU A 51 0.31 15.39 0.95
CA LEU A 51 -0.72 14.62 1.65
C LEU A 51 -1.79 15.55 2.27
N ALA A 52 -1.38 16.61 2.95
CA ALA A 52 -2.30 17.59 3.52
C ALA A 52 -3.14 18.32 2.45
N CYS A 53 -2.55 18.66 1.30
CA CYS A 53 -3.29 19.22 0.17
C CYS A 53 -4.37 18.25 -0.31
N GLN A 54 -4.04 16.96 -0.48
CA GLN A 54 -5.00 15.95 -0.91
C GLN A 54 -6.15 15.81 0.08
N ASP A 55 -5.83 15.72 1.39
CA ASP A 55 -6.83 15.64 2.44
C ASP A 55 -7.76 16.86 2.45
N LEU A 56 -7.23 18.07 2.21
CA LEU A 56 -8.01 19.29 2.06
C LEU A 56 -8.93 19.22 0.82
N TYR A 57 -8.42 18.77 -0.33
CA TYR A 57 -9.20 18.68 -1.57
C TYR A 57 -10.34 17.66 -1.44
N ASP A 58 -10.07 16.50 -0.86
CA ASP A 58 -11.08 15.45 -0.64
C ASP A 58 -12.17 15.95 0.32
N ALA A 59 -11.78 16.64 1.39
CA ALA A 59 -12.71 17.21 2.36
C ALA A 59 -13.59 18.31 1.75
N LEU A 60 -13.02 19.18 0.92
CA LEU A 60 -13.77 20.23 0.20
C LEU A 60 -14.77 19.61 -0.78
N ALA A 61 -14.32 18.62 -1.56
CA ALA A 61 -15.16 17.91 -2.54
C ALA A 61 -16.33 17.17 -1.85
N ALA A 62 -16.06 16.42 -0.79
CA ALA A 62 -17.09 15.72 -0.02
C ALA A 62 -18.10 16.68 0.62
N SER A 63 -17.66 17.89 0.98
CA SER A 63 -18.52 18.96 1.52
C SER A 63 -19.25 19.76 0.44
N ARG A 64 -19.12 19.38 -0.85
CA ARG A 64 -19.68 20.10 -2.01
C ARG A 64 -19.21 21.57 -2.10
N LEU A 65 -18.03 21.86 -1.56
CA LEU A 65 -17.38 23.17 -1.65
C LEU A 65 -16.50 23.19 -2.89
N ARG A 66 -17.01 23.77 -3.97
CA ARG A 66 -16.36 23.70 -5.29
C ARG A 66 -15.07 24.51 -5.31
N VAL A 67 -13.97 23.84 -5.66
CA VAL A 67 -12.67 24.49 -5.88
C VAL A 67 -12.65 25.11 -7.28
N LYS A 68 -12.37 26.42 -7.37
CA LYS A 68 -12.23 27.14 -8.65
C LYS A 68 -10.80 27.31 -9.09
N HIS A 69 -9.89 27.48 -8.14
CA HIS A 69 -8.47 27.63 -8.42
C HIS A 69 -7.66 26.95 -7.32
N ARG A 70 -6.52 26.38 -7.70
CA ARG A 70 -5.54 25.84 -6.75
C ARG A 70 -4.12 26.04 -7.28
N GLU A 71 -3.21 26.34 -6.39
CA GLU A 71 -1.78 26.41 -6.68
C GLU A 71 -0.95 26.00 -5.46
N THR A 72 0.24 25.47 -5.72
CA THR A 72 1.16 24.99 -4.68
C THR A 72 2.59 25.34 -5.03
N TYR A 73 3.36 25.76 -4.03
CA TYR A 73 4.76 26.17 -4.17
C TYR A 73 5.62 25.44 -3.15
N LEU A 74 6.73 24.85 -3.61
CA LEU A 74 7.75 24.24 -2.74
C LEU A 74 8.90 25.23 -2.56
N LEU A 75 8.82 26.06 -1.51
CA LEU A 75 9.76 27.15 -1.28
C LEU A 75 10.77 26.80 -0.17
N PRO A 76 11.97 27.42 -0.17
CA PRO A 76 12.92 27.29 0.94
C PRO A 76 12.35 27.75 2.30
N SER A 77 11.35 28.64 2.29
CA SER A 77 10.62 29.13 3.49
C SER A 77 9.62 28.11 4.03
N GLY A 78 9.44 26.99 3.35
CA GLY A 78 8.40 25.99 3.60
C GLY A 78 7.38 25.95 2.46
N PRO A 79 6.69 24.82 2.28
CA PRO A 79 5.69 24.69 1.23
C PRO A 79 4.45 25.53 1.52
N GLU A 80 3.84 26.05 0.46
CA GLU A 80 2.66 26.92 0.51
C GLU A 80 1.62 26.46 -0.51
N GLY A 81 0.35 26.53 -0.15
CA GLY A 81 -0.77 26.15 -1.02
C GLY A 81 -1.90 27.15 -0.90
N TYR A 82 -2.56 27.43 -2.03
CA TYR A 82 -3.65 28.39 -2.12
C TYR A 82 -4.82 27.75 -2.85
N VAL A 83 -6.03 27.88 -2.31
CA VAL A 83 -7.24 27.25 -2.84
C VAL A 83 -8.40 28.24 -2.80
N CYS A 84 -8.91 28.63 -3.97
CA CYS A 84 -10.10 29.47 -4.07
C CYS A 84 -11.35 28.59 -4.13
N VAL A 85 -12.28 28.81 -3.21
CA VAL A 85 -13.43 27.94 -2.96
C VAL A 85 -14.74 28.72 -3.08
N GLU A 86 -15.68 28.18 -3.85
CA GLU A 86 -17.06 28.63 -3.89
C GLU A 86 -17.79 28.14 -2.64
N GLY A 87 -17.90 29.01 -1.64
CA GLY A 87 -18.57 28.71 -0.39
C GLY A 87 -18.40 29.81 0.64
N GLY A 88 -19.29 29.85 1.63
CA GLY A 88 -19.22 30.80 2.72
C GLY A 88 -17.96 30.59 3.57
N ALA A 89 -17.22 31.67 3.84
CA ALA A 89 -15.93 31.60 4.54
C ALA A 89 -16.01 30.89 5.90
N GLN A 90 -17.13 30.99 6.62
CA GLN A 90 -17.35 30.28 7.88
C GLN A 90 -17.39 28.75 7.72
N ALA A 91 -18.09 28.25 6.69
CA ALA A 91 -18.17 26.81 6.42
C ALA A 91 -16.80 26.24 6.02
N VAL A 92 -16.09 26.96 5.14
CA VAL A 92 -14.72 26.62 4.75
C VAL A 92 -13.79 26.62 5.95
N LYS A 93 -13.87 27.64 6.83
CA LYS A 93 -13.05 27.70 8.04
C LYS A 93 -13.37 26.55 9.01
N ALA A 94 -14.64 26.21 9.21
CA ALA A 94 -15.03 25.08 10.05
C ALA A 94 -14.41 23.76 9.56
N LEU A 95 -14.42 23.52 8.25
CA LEU A 95 -13.79 22.35 7.63
C LEU A 95 -12.26 22.35 7.84
N CYS A 96 -11.60 23.48 7.61
CA CYS A 96 -10.18 23.63 7.85
C CYS A 96 -9.79 23.35 9.32
N LEU A 97 -10.60 23.81 10.27
CA LEU A 97 -10.36 23.51 11.69
C LEU A 97 -10.56 22.03 12.02
N ALA A 98 -11.54 21.37 11.42
CA ALA A 98 -11.72 19.92 11.57
C ALA A 98 -10.49 19.15 11.06
N LEU A 99 -9.88 19.59 9.95
CA LEU A 99 -8.63 19.00 9.44
C LEU A 99 -7.44 19.25 10.39
N GLU A 100 -7.29 20.45 10.95
CA GLU A 100 -6.25 20.77 11.94
C GLU A 100 -6.35 19.91 13.21
N GLU A 101 -7.57 19.48 13.57
CA GLU A 101 -7.87 18.74 14.81
C GLU A 101 -7.98 17.22 14.60
N ARG A 102 -7.99 16.75 13.34
CA ARG A 102 -8.25 15.34 12.98
C ARG A 102 -7.25 14.36 13.58
N ASP A 103 -5.96 14.64 13.41
CA ASP A 103 -4.89 13.70 13.74
C ASP A 103 -3.56 14.42 14.04
N ALA A 104 -2.50 13.64 14.24
CA ALA A 104 -1.18 14.17 14.54
C ALA A 104 -0.63 15.10 13.43
N LEU A 105 -0.85 14.78 12.15
CA LEU A 105 -0.43 15.63 11.03
C LEU A 105 -1.25 16.91 10.98
N GLY A 106 -2.56 16.83 11.26
CA GLY A 106 -3.48 17.95 11.46
C GLY A 106 -2.89 19.04 12.36
N ARG A 107 -2.23 18.64 13.47
CA ARG A 107 -1.59 19.57 14.41
C ARG A 107 -0.49 20.43 13.79
N LEU A 108 0.12 19.98 12.70
CA LEU A 108 1.15 20.72 11.94
C LEU A 108 0.55 21.59 10.84
N LEU A 109 -0.70 21.38 10.44
CA LEU A 109 -1.31 22.15 9.37
C LEU A 109 -1.56 23.58 9.83
N ASP A 110 -1.23 24.54 8.97
CA ASP A 110 -1.62 25.93 9.14
C ASP A 110 -2.62 26.27 8.03
N LEU A 111 -3.91 26.15 8.35
CA LEU A 111 -5.02 26.35 7.42
C LEU A 111 -5.72 27.68 7.72
N ASP A 112 -5.23 28.72 7.08
CA ASP A 112 -5.80 30.06 7.12
C ASP A 112 -6.92 30.20 6.10
N VAL A 113 -7.99 30.90 6.46
CA VAL A 113 -9.10 31.18 5.55
C VAL A 113 -9.33 32.68 5.52
N LEU A 114 -9.32 33.26 4.33
CA LEU A 114 -9.67 34.64 4.05
C LEU A 114 -11.04 34.67 3.38
N ALA A 115 -11.92 35.55 3.85
CA ALA A 115 -13.15 35.87 3.15
C ALA A 115 -12.86 36.66 1.86
N PRO A 116 -13.82 36.78 0.93
CA PRO A 116 -13.64 37.55 -0.31
C PRO A 116 -13.21 39.00 -0.11
N ASP A 117 -13.53 39.59 1.03
CA ASP A 117 -13.12 40.94 1.46
C ASP A 117 -11.66 41.00 1.98
N GLY A 118 -10.93 39.88 1.95
CA GLY A 118 -9.57 39.75 2.49
C GLY A 118 -9.48 39.58 4.00
N ARG A 119 -10.61 39.58 4.72
CA ARG A 119 -10.62 39.41 6.17
C ARG A 119 -10.26 37.98 6.55
N LYS A 120 -9.24 37.82 7.39
CA LYS A 120 -8.82 36.54 7.94
C LYS A 120 -9.77 36.05 9.04
N LEU A 121 -10.26 34.83 8.91
CA LEU A 121 -11.10 34.19 9.93
C LEU A 121 -10.24 33.58 11.04
N SER A 122 -10.52 33.97 12.28
CA SER A 122 -9.81 33.47 13.46
C SER A 122 -10.49 32.24 14.08
N ARG A 123 -9.74 31.47 14.88
CA ARG A 123 -10.28 30.35 15.68
C ARG A 123 -11.29 30.82 16.73
N GLN A 124 -11.05 32.00 17.32
CA GLN A 124 -11.92 32.61 18.34
C GLN A 124 -13.30 32.99 17.77
N ALA A 125 -13.35 33.40 16.50
CA ALA A 125 -14.62 33.71 15.82
C ALA A 125 -15.57 32.50 15.75
N LEU A 126 -15.03 31.28 15.88
CA LEU A 126 -15.78 30.02 15.91
C LEU A 126 -15.82 29.38 17.31
N ARG A 127 -15.50 30.14 18.37
CA ARG A 127 -15.49 29.69 19.78
C ARG A 127 -14.62 28.44 20.01
N ARG A 128 -13.48 28.34 19.32
CA ARG A 128 -12.50 27.25 19.49
C ARG A 128 -11.30 27.67 20.33
N PRO A 129 -10.76 26.78 21.19
CA PRO A 129 -9.60 27.09 22.02
C PRO A 129 -8.31 27.25 21.18
N ALA A 130 -7.32 27.91 21.80
CA ALA A 130 -5.97 28.03 21.23
C ALA A 130 -5.29 26.65 21.15
N ARG A 131 -4.45 26.45 20.13
CA ARG A 131 -3.71 25.20 19.95
C ARG A 131 -2.70 24.99 21.09
N GLY A 132 -2.61 23.76 21.57
CA GLY A 132 -1.57 23.33 22.50
C GLY A 132 -0.21 23.24 21.82
N CYS A 133 0.86 23.44 22.59
CA CYS A 133 2.24 23.30 22.18
C CYS A 133 2.49 21.90 21.61
N LEU A 134 3.27 21.83 20.53
CA LEU A 134 3.61 20.58 19.87
C LEU A 134 4.32 19.59 20.80
N VAL A 135 5.10 20.10 21.75
CA VAL A 135 5.98 19.30 22.63
C VAL A 135 5.28 18.93 23.94
N CYS A 136 4.71 19.91 24.66
CA CYS A 136 4.20 19.69 26.02
C CYS A 136 2.68 19.82 26.17
N GLY A 137 1.95 20.15 25.10
CA GLY A 137 0.48 20.26 25.12
C GLY A 137 -0.10 21.50 25.84
N ARG A 138 0.70 22.23 26.65
CA ARG A 138 0.32 23.52 27.27
C ARG A 138 -0.05 24.56 26.20
N PRO A 139 -0.80 25.64 26.51
CA PRO A 139 -1.15 26.66 25.53
C PRO A 139 0.08 27.16 24.74
N GLY A 140 0.04 27.05 23.40
CA GLY A 140 1.21 27.33 22.55
C GLY A 140 1.75 28.76 22.70
N SER A 141 0.86 29.72 23.00
CA SER A 141 1.20 31.12 23.27
C SER A 141 2.15 31.25 24.46
N TYR A 142 1.94 30.48 25.53
CA TYR A 142 2.81 30.48 26.69
C TYR A 142 4.21 30.00 26.33
N CYS A 143 4.32 28.83 25.70
CA CYS A 143 5.61 28.26 25.32
C CYS A 143 6.38 29.11 24.30
N ALA A 144 5.67 29.81 23.41
CA ALA A 144 6.27 30.75 22.46
C ALA A 144 6.83 31.99 23.17
N ALA A 145 6.05 32.59 24.08
CA ALA A 145 6.46 33.76 24.85
C ALA A 145 7.64 33.45 25.79
N SER A 146 7.60 32.30 26.47
CA SER A 146 8.63 31.89 27.42
C SER A 146 9.83 31.19 26.77
N ARG A 147 9.81 30.99 25.43
CA ARG A 147 10.78 30.15 24.70
C ARG A 147 11.05 28.81 25.39
N ALA A 148 9.99 28.15 25.88
CA ALA A 148 10.09 26.92 26.68
C ALA A 148 10.78 25.76 25.94
N HIS A 149 10.81 25.80 24.61
CA HIS A 149 11.46 24.80 23.76
C HIS A 149 12.30 25.51 22.70
N ASP A 150 13.51 25.00 22.46
CA ASP A 150 14.33 25.46 21.35
C ASP A 150 13.77 25.02 19.99
N ALA A 151 14.23 25.69 18.92
CA ALA A 151 13.76 25.42 17.56
C ALA A 151 14.07 23.98 17.09
N GLY A 152 15.18 23.38 17.55
CA GLY A 152 15.57 22.02 17.22
C GLY A 152 14.64 20.98 17.86
N THR A 153 14.21 21.20 19.10
CA THR A 153 13.23 20.35 19.79
C THR A 153 11.87 20.39 19.10
N LEU A 154 11.40 21.57 18.70
CA LEU A 154 10.17 21.72 17.93
C LEU A 154 10.29 21.05 16.54
N TYR A 155 11.42 21.22 15.86
CA TYR A 155 11.68 20.58 14.57
C TYR A 155 11.68 19.05 14.69
N ARG A 156 12.35 18.47 15.70
CA ARG A 156 12.34 17.02 15.94
C ARG A 156 10.94 16.49 16.21
N ALA A 157 10.14 17.19 17.01
CA ALA A 157 8.75 16.82 17.27
C ALA A 157 7.91 16.82 15.99
N ALA A 158 8.02 17.88 15.17
CA ALA A 158 7.33 17.97 13.88
C ALA A 158 7.78 16.87 12.91
N MET A 159 9.08 16.61 12.81
CA MET A 159 9.61 15.54 11.97
C MET A 159 9.18 14.15 12.43
N GLY A 160 9.04 13.93 13.73
CA GLY A 160 8.48 12.69 14.30
C GLY A 160 7.05 12.46 13.83
N ILE A 161 6.20 13.49 13.92
CA ILE A 161 4.82 13.46 13.44
C ILE A 161 4.75 13.21 11.93
N ILE A 162 5.51 13.98 11.14
CA ILE A 162 5.57 13.81 9.68
C ILE A 162 5.98 12.39 9.31
N THR A 163 7.04 11.89 9.95
CA THR A 163 7.56 10.55 9.66
C THR A 163 6.54 9.47 10.03
N ALA A 164 5.85 9.61 11.16
CA ALA A 164 4.79 8.67 11.58
C ALA A 164 3.59 8.70 10.62
N ALA A 165 3.08 9.89 10.27
CA ALA A 165 1.92 10.06 9.40
C ALA A 165 2.18 9.53 7.98
N LEU A 166 3.31 9.87 7.39
CA LEU A 166 3.72 9.32 6.08
C LEU A 166 3.87 7.81 6.14
N GLY A 167 4.49 7.31 7.22
CA GLY A 167 4.66 5.88 7.44
C GLY A 167 3.33 5.14 7.53
N GLN A 168 2.36 5.70 8.25
CA GLN A 168 1.02 5.12 8.38
C GLN A 168 0.31 5.08 7.03
N ARG A 169 0.27 6.21 6.30
CA ARG A 169 -0.37 6.27 4.98
C ARG A 169 0.25 5.29 3.97
N GLN A 170 1.57 5.11 4.03
CA GLN A 170 2.27 4.10 3.23
C GLN A 170 1.86 2.66 3.61
N GLN A 171 1.70 2.36 4.90
CA GLN A 171 1.29 1.03 5.36
C GLN A 171 -0.15 0.69 4.94
N GLU A 172 -1.08 1.63 5.14
CA GLU A 172 -2.48 1.52 4.70
C GLU A 172 -2.54 1.23 3.20
N LYS A 173 -1.75 1.97 2.41
CA LYS A 173 -1.66 1.79 0.97
C LYS A 173 -1.14 0.40 0.57
N VAL A 174 -0.05 -0.05 1.18
CA VAL A 174 0.50 -1.39 0.93
C VAL A 174 -0.53 -2.47 1.27
N GLY A 175 -1.28 -2.31 2.37
CA GLY A 175 -2.36 -3.22 2.75
C GLY A 175 -3.52 -3.23 1.76
N ALA A 176 -3.94 -2.06 1.29
CA ALA A 176 -4.98 -1.91 0.27
C ALA A 176 -4.56 -2.56 -1.05
N LEU A 177 -3.33 -2.33 -1.52
CA LEU A 177 -2.82 -2.92 -2.77
C LEU A 177 -2.67 -4.45 -2.67
N ALA A 178 -2.25 -4.99 -1.52
CA ALA A 178 -2.20 -6.44 -1.30
C ALA A 178 -3.61 -7.07 -1.31
N THR A 179 -4.59 -6.39 -0.70
CA THR A 179 -5.99 -6.81 -0.73
C THR A 179 -6.56 -6.75 -2.15
N GLN A 180 -6.29 -5.65 -2.87
CA GLN A 180 -6.67 -5.50 -4.27
C GLN A 180 -6.07 -6.61 -5.14
N ALA A 181 -4.81 -7.00 -4.91
CA ALA A 181 -4.18 -8.08 -5.64
C ALA A 181 -4.89 -9.42 -5.44
N LEU A 182 -5.35 -9.74 -4.22
CA LEU A 182 -6.17 -10.93 -3.95
C LEU A 182 -7.51 -10.89 -4.69
N LEU A 183 -8.19 -9.74 -4.66
CA LEU A 183 -9.49 -9.58 -5.31
C LEU A 183 -9.39 -9.61 -6.84
N VAL A 184 -8.31 -9.05 -7.40
CA VAL A 184 -8.03 -9.11 -8.84
C VAL A 184 -7.65 -10.53 -9.25
N GLU A 185 -6.83 -11.24 -8.45
CA GLU A 185 -6.52 -12.65 -8.69
C GLU A 185 -7.78 -13.51 -8.72
N LEU A 186 -8.73 -13.26 -7.80
CA LEU A 186 -10.04 -13.91 -7.80
C LEU A 186 -10.84 -13.58 -9.06
N ALA A 187 -10.76 -12.34 -9.53
CA ALA A 187 -11.53 -11.86 -10.67
C ALA A 187 -11.01 -12.34 -12.03
N VAL A 188 -9.74 -12.75 -12.14
CA VAL A 188 -9.21 -13.37 -13.37
C VAL A 188 -10.10 -14.54 -13.74
N THR A 189 -10.70 -14.51 -14.94
CA THR A 189 -11.71 -15.49 -15.35
C THR A 189 -11.64 -15.68 -16.87
N PRO A 190 -11.60 -16.92 -17.40
CA PRO A 190 -11.56 -18.20 -16.66
C PRO A 190 -10.22 -18.44 -15.96
N LYS A 191 -10.24 -19.12 -14.81
CA LYS A 191 -9.04 -19.45 -14.03
C LYS A 191 -8.91 -20.96 -13.81
N PRO A 192 -8.21 -21.68 -14.71
CA PRO A 192 -8.27 -23.13 -14.78
C PRO A 192 -8.11 -23.88 -13.46
N GLY A 193 -9.18 -24.57 -13.04
CA GLY A 193 -9.23 -25.43 -11.85
C GLY A 193 -9.25 -24.68 -10.50
N LEU A 194 -9.28 -23.35 -10.52
CA LEU A 194 -9.28 -22.48 -9.34
C LEU A 194 -10.63 -21.77 -9.20
N VAL A 195 -10.91 -21.25 -8.01
CA VAL A 195 -12.12 -20.44 -7.77
C VAL A 195 -12.00 -19.11 -8.53
N ASP A 196 -13.01 -18.75 -9.31
CA ASP A 196 -13.12 -17.47 -10.01
C ASP A 196 -14.56 -16.93 -10.00
N ARG A 197 -14.92 -16.06 -10.96
CA ARG A 197 -16.28 -15.53 -11.08
C ARG A 197 -17.27 -16.50 -11.72
N ASN A 198 -16.79 -17.46 -12.48
CA ASN A 198 -17.64 -18.42 -13.20
C ASN A 198 -17.95 -19.65 -12.35
N ASN A 199 -17.02 -20.11 -11.51
CA ASN A 199 -17.17 -21.36 -10.77
C ASN A 199 -16.26 -21.48 -9.53
N THR A 200 -16.41 -22.60 -8.80
CA THR A 200 -15.63 -22.95 -7.60
C THR A 200 -14.34 -23.72 -7.91
N GLY A 201 -13.92 -23.80 -9.17
CA GLY A 201 -12.80 -24.61 -9.62
C GLY A 201 -12.96 -26.08 -9.23
N ALA A 202 -11.83 -26.74 -8.94
CA ALA A 202 -11.80 -28.10 -8.42
C ALA A 202 -12.18 -28.22 -6.93
N HIS A 203 -12.86 -27.22 -6.36
CA HIS A 203 -13.20 -27.17 -4.94
C HIS A 203 -14.71 -27.31 -4.72
N GLN A 204 -15.06 -27.88 -3.56
CA GLN A 204 -16.45 -28.05 -3.10
C GLN A 204 -16.72 -27.29 -1.79
N ASP A 205 -15.66 -26.78 -1.16
CA ASP A 205 -15.67 -26.16 0.17
C ASP A 205 -15.52 -24.64 0.13
N MET A 206 -15.24 -24.05 -1.03
CA MET A 206 -15.00 -22.61 -1.21
C MET A 206 -15.60 -22.09 -2.52
N ASP A 207 -15.96 -20.82 -2.49
CA ASP A 207 -16.50 -20.07 -3.62
C ASP A 207 -15.97 -18.62 -3.64
N CYS A 208 -16.43 -17.82 -4.60
CA CYS A 208 -16.02 -16.43 -4.72
C CYS A 208 -16.35 -15.60 -3.47
N HIS A 209 -17.46 -15.85 -2.79
CA HIS A 209 -17.85 -15.14 -1.58
C HIS A 209 -16.91 -15.46 -0.41
N THR A 210 -16.50 -16.71 -0.29
CA THR A 210 -15.51 -17.18 0.70
C THR A 210 -14.18 -16.47 0.50
N PHE A 211 -13.72 -16.31 -0.75
CA PHE A 211 -12.50 -15.56 -1.06
C PHE A 211 -12.63 -14.07 -0.75
N VAL A 212 -13.75 -13.42 -1.10
CA VAL A 212 -13.99 -12.00 -0.79
C VAL A 212 -13.98 -11.77 0.73
N ALA A 213 -14.70 -12.60 1.49
CA ALA A 213 -14.72 -12.53 2.96
C ALA A 213 -13.30 -12.69 3.55
N SER A 214 -12.53 -13.62 3.00
CA SER A 214 -11.14 -13.81 3.40
C SER A 214 -10.24 -12.62 3.08
N ALA A 215 -10.32 -12.04 1.87
CA ALA A 215 -9.48 -10.90 1.49
C ALA A 215 -9.78 -9.68 2.39
N ALA A 216 -11.06 -9.42 2.67
CA ALA A 216 -11.50 -8.30 3.50
C ALA A 216 -10.91 -8.33 4.92
N VAL A 217 -10.80 -9.51 5.55
CA VAL A 217 -10.24 -9.63 6.91
C VAL A 217 -8.71 -9.61 6.96
N LEU A 218 -8.04 -9.67 5.80
CA LEU A 218 -6.59 -9.71 5.69
C LEU A 218 -5.94 -8.35 5.43
N THR A 219 -6.70 -7.30 5.08
CA THR A 219 -6.16 -5.96 4.82
C THR A 219 -5.29 -5.44 5.98
N GLY A 220 -5.80 -5.45 7.21
CA GLY A 220 -5.05 -5.01 8.39
C GLY A 220 -3.83 -5.89 8.73
N TYR A 221 -3.80 -7.15 8.27
CA TYR A 221 -2.62 -7.99 8.38
C TYR A 221 -1.50 -7.48 7.46
N PHE A 222 -1.81 -7.18 6.20
CA PHE A 222 -0.83 -6.66 5.25
C PHE A 222 -0.30 -5.28 5.65
N GLU A 223 -1.15 -4.41 6.21
CA GLU A 223 -0.72 -3.14 6.83
C GLU A 223 0.28 -3.38 7.96
N THR A 224 -0.01 -4.36 8.82
CA THR A 224 0.88 -4.77 9.91
C THR A 224 2.21 -5.32 9.40
N CYS A 225 2.22 -6.12 8.33
CA CYS A 225 3.45 -6.58 7.71
C CYS A 225 4.32 -5.41 7.21
N ALA A 226 3.72 -4.47 6.49
CA ALA A 226 4.41 -3.26 6.03
C ALA A 226 4.97 -2.44 7.20
N ARG A 227 4.18 -2.30 8.28
CA ARG A 227 4.60 -1.60 9.51
C ARG A 227 5.80 -2.27 10.17
N LEU A 228 5.80 -3.60 10.24
CA LEU A 228 6.90 -4.38 10.80
C LEU A 228 8.18 -4.21 9.98
N GLY A 229 8.10 -4.33 8.65
CA GLY A 229 9.24 -4.11 7.76
C GLY A 229 9.79 -2.68 7.86
N ARG A 230 8.92 -1.68 7.98
CA ARG A 230 9.30 -0.29 8.21
C ARG A 230 10.04 -0.11 9.54
N LYS A 231 9.56 -0.74 10.62
CA LYS A 231 10.07 -0.56 11.98
C LYS A 231 11.34 -1.36 12.26
N TYR A 232 11.40 -2.60 11.78
CA TYR A 232 12.45 -3.57 12.13
C TYR A 232 13.40 -3.90 10.97
N GLY A 233 13.14 -3.35 9.77
CA GLY A 233 13.93 -3.61 8.58
C GLY A 233 13.66 -4.98 7.96
N ALA A 234 14.53 -5.41 7.05
CA ALA A 234 14.44 -6.68 6.33
C ALA A 234 15.38 -7.75 6.90
N GLY A 235 15.45 -7.90 8.23
CA GLY A 235 16.25 -8.94 8.89
C GLY A 235 15.40 -10.00 9.60
N GLU A 236 16.04 -11.04 10.14
CA GLU A 236 15.38 -12.18 10.81
C GLU A 236 14.45 -11.76 11.96
N GLY A 237 14.81 -10.71 12.70
CA GLY A 237 13.97 -10.17 13.76
C GLY A 237 12.61 -9.64 13.25
N CYS A 238 12.55 -9.16 12.01
CA CYS A 238 11.28 -8.82 11.37
C CYS A 238 10.51 -10.09 10.98
N PHE A 239 11.18 -11.06 10.35
CA PHE A 239 10.54 -12.31 9.93
C PHE A 239 9.93 -13.09 11.09
N ALA A 240 10.62 -13.20 12.23
CA ALA A 240 10.09 -13.84 13.43
C ALA A 240 8.77 -13.21 13.90
N ARG A 241 8.63 -11.87 13.76
CA ARG A 241 7.38 -11.16 14.08
C ARG A 241 6.29 -11.41 13.05
N LEU A 242 6.64 -11.45 11.75
CA LEU A 242 5.70 -11.84 10.70
C LEU A 242 5.12 -13.24 10.91
N ARG A 243 5.90 -14.18 11.48
CA ARG A 243 5.42 -15.54 11.75
C ARG A 243 4.25 -15.56 12.73
N LEU A 244 4.33 -14.79 13.81
CA LEU A 244 3.21 -14.66 14.75
C LEU A 244 2.00 -14.00 14.08
N GLU A 245 2.21 -12.87 13.41
CA GLU A 245 1.13 -12.15 12.73
C GLU A 245 0.46 -13.01 11.63
N GLY A 246 1.24 -13.83 10.92
CA GLY A 246 0.73 -14.77 9.92
C GLY A 246 -0.16 -15.86 10.52
N LYS A 247 0.19 -16.39 11.70
CA LYS A 247 -0.66 -17.34 12.44
C LYS A 247 -1.98 -16.68 12.86
N LEU A 248 -1.92 -15.45 13.36
CA LEU A 248 -3.12 -14.68 13.73
C LEU A 248 -4.00 -14.38 12.51
N ALA A 249 -3.39 -14.04 11.37
CA ALA A 249 -4.09 -13.81 10.11
C ALA A 249 -4.76 -15.08 9.59
N GLN A 250 -4.10 -16.24 9.65
CA GLN A 250 -4.72 -17.52 9.32
C GLN A 250 -5.94 -17.81 10.20
N GLY A 251 -5.86 -17.54 11.51
CA GLY A 251 -7.00 -17.67 12.40
C GLY A 251 -8.17 -16.73 12.05
N ARG A 252 -7.88 -15.48 11.64
CA ARG A 252 -8.91 -14.52 11.19
C ARG A 252 -9.56 -14.98 9.88
N MET A 253 -8.76 -15.41 8.92
CA MET A 253 -9.22 -15.99 7.66
C MET A 253 -10.15 -17.17 7.93
N LEU A 254 -9.70 -18.18 8.65
CA LEU A 254 -10.50 -19.38 8.95
C LEU A 254 -11.81 -19.05 9.65
N ARG A 255 -11.84 -18.08 10.57
CA ARG A 255 -13.10 -17.63 11.19
C ARG A 255 -14.05 -16.97 10.20
N ALA A 256 -13.52 -16.15 9.28
CA ALA A 256 -14.33 -15.47 8.26
C ALA A 256 -14.88 -16.43 7.19
N THR A 257 -14.22 -17.58 6.99
CA THR A 257 -14.54 -18.55 5.95
C THR A 257 -15.16 -19.84 6.49
N GLY A 258 -15.60 -19.88 7.76
CA GLY A 258 -16.21 -21.09 8.33
C GLY A 258 -15.25 -22.29 8.46
N GLY A 259 -13.94 -22.04 8.55
CA GLY A 259 -12.89 -23.05 8.66
C GLY A 259 -12.21 -23.41 7.34
N VAL A 260 -12.59 -22.75 6.24
CA VAL A 260 -12.09 -23.06 4.90
C VAL A 260 -10.78 -22.33 4.60
N ASN A 261 -9.82 -23.02 4.01
CA ASN A 261 -8.52 -22.45 3.66
C ASN A 261 -8.52 -21.83 2.26
N THR A 262 -8.65 -20.50 2.19
CA THR A 262 -8.66 -19.74 0.93
C THR A 262 -7.31 -19.12 0.56
N HIS A 263 -6.62 -18.49 1.53
CA HIS A 263 -5.44 -17.65 1.28
C HIS A 263 -4.24 -17.97 2.18
N GLN A 264 -4.11 -19.19 2.71
CA GLN A 264 -3.01 -19.51 3.63
C GLN A 264 -1.62 -19.32 3.00
N GLY A 265 -1.45 -19.65 1.73
CA GLY A 265 -0.19 -19.43 1.01
C GLY A 265 0.02 -17.95 0.70
N ALA A 266 -1.00 -17.25 0.22
CA ALA A 266 -0.94 -15.80 0.00
C ALA A 266 -0.63 -14.99 1.27
N ILE A 267 -1.13 -15.39 2.45
CA ILE A 267 -0.74 -14.79 3.74
C ILE A 267 0.77 -14.81 3.91
N PHE A 268 1.41 -15.95 3.63
CA PHE A 268 2.86 -16.08 3.73
C PHE A 268 3.58 -15.25 2.66
N THR A 269 3.21 -15.40 1.39
CA THR A 269 3.86 -14.76 0.25
C THR A 269 3.70 -13.24 0.28
N LEU A 270 2.46 -12.74 0.32
CA LEU A 270 2.17 -11.31 0.35
C LEU A 270 2.60 -10.66 1.68
N GLY A 271 2.58 -11.39 2.79
CA GLY A 271 3.07 -10.89 4.07
C GLY A 271 4.57 -10.54 4.03
N ILE A 272 5.40 -11.38 3.39
CA ILE A 272 6.82 -11.11 3.18
C ILE A 272 7.02 -9.93 2.23
N LEU A 273 6.32 -9.91 1.09
CA LEU A 273 6.43 -8.82 0.12
C LEU A 273 5.96 -7.47 0.69
N ALA A 274 4.89 -7.46 1.49
CA ALA A 274 4.40 -6.26 2.16
C ALA A 274 5.42 -5.73 3.19
N ALA A 275 6.06 -6.62 3.96
CA ALA A 275 7.15 -6.23 4.85
C ALA A 275 8.37 -5.70 4.09
N ALA A 276 8.75 -6.35 2.98
CA ALA A 276 9.80 -5.87 2.09
C ALA A 276 9.49 -4.47 1.53
N ALA A 277 8.26 -4.23 1.08
CA ALA A 277 7.80 -2.92 0.62
C ALA A 277 7.89 -1.87 1.73
N GLY A 278 7.39 -2.17 2.93
CA GLY A 278 7.47 -1.29 4.09
C GLY A 278 8.91 -0.92 4.49
N TYR A 279 9.84 -1.87 4.39
CA TYR A 279 11.27 -1.61 4.57
C TYR A 279 11.82 -0.63 3.51
N LEU A 280 11.55 -0.88 2.22
CA LEU A 280 12.05 -0.03 1.12
C LEU A 280 11.51 1.40 1.20
N LEU A 281 10.22 1.54 1.50
CA LEU A 281 9.55 2.84 1.66
C LEU A 281 10.16 3.65 2.82
N ASN A 282 10.52 2.98 3.93
CA ASN A 282 11.22 3.64 5.04
C ASN A 282 12.58 4.21 4.62
N GLN A 283 13.28 3.47 3.77
CA GLN A 283 14.59 3.85 3.24
C GLN A 283 14.49 4.88 2.10
N GLN A 284 13.29 5.34 1.75
CA GLN A 284 13.03 6.22 0.61
C GLN A 284 13.60 5.64 -0.70
N GLN A 285 13.61 4.31 -0.82
CA GLN A 285 14.02 3.62 -2.03
C GLN A 285 12.80 3.34 -2.91
N PRO A 286 12.94 3.42 -4.24
CA PRO A 286 11.88 3.00 -5.15
C PRO A 286 11.51 1.54 -4.89
N VAL A 287 10.22 1.26 -4.79
CA VAL A 287 9.71 -0.11 -4.71
C VAL A 287 9.75 -0.70 -6.12
N SER A 288 10.78 -1.51 -6.40
CA SER A 288 10.95 -2.19 -7.69
C SER A 288 11.08 -3.70 -7.50
N PRO A 289 10.78 -4.52 -8.53
CA PRO A 289 10.82 -5.99 -8.46
C PRO A 289 12.16 -6.50 -7.91
N LYS A 290 13.27 -5.97 -8.45
CA LYS A 290 14.63 -6.30 -8.00
C LYS A 290 14.85 -6.00 -6.51
N ARG A 291 14.41 -4.84 -6.03
CA ARG A 291 14.61 -4.44 -4.63
C ARG A 291 13.69 -5.21 -3.68
N LEU A 292 12.45 -5.48 -4.08
CA LEU A 292 11.52 -6.33 -3.34
C LEU A 292 12.06 -7.74 -3.20
N SER A 293 12.59 -8.33 -4.28
CA SER A 293 13.25 -9.62 -4.28
C SER A 293 14.41 -9.65 -3.27
N GLN A 294 15.34 -8.68 -3.36
CA GLN A 294 16.48 -8.56 -2.45
C GLN A 294 16.09 -8.34 -0.98
N ALA A 295 15.05 -7.55 -0.72
CA ALA A 295 14.54 -7.35 0.62
C ALA A 295 13.87 -8.63 1.17
N SER A 296 13.13 -9.35 0.33
CA SER A 296 12.47 -10.62 0.70
C SER A 296 13.48 -11.70 1.06
N MET A 297 14.55 -11.86 0.28
CA MET A 297 15.64 -12.79 0.59
C MET A 297 16.28 -12.48 1.94
N ARG A 298 16.66 -11.20 2.16
CA ARG A 298 17.26 -10.76 3.43
C ARG A 298 16.36 -11.02 4.63
N LEU A 299 15.05 -10.88 4.42
CA LEU A 299 14.07 -11.04 5.47
C LEU A 299 13.94 -12.50 5.90
N CYS A 300 13.86 -13.45 4.97
CA CYS A 300 13.41 -14.81 5.29
C CYS A 300 14.39 -15.95 4.95
N ALA A 301 15.37 -15.78 4.05
CA ALA A 301 16.13 -16.90 3.51
C ALA A 301 16.89 -17.70 4.58
N ALA A 302 17.68 -17.00 5.42
CA ALA A 302 18.45 -17.64 6.49
C ALA A 302 17.55 -18.30 7.54
N ALA A 303 16.47 -17.63 7.94
CA ALA A 303 15.52 -18.16 8.91
C ALA A 303 14.76 -19.40 8.38
N LEU A 304 14.34 -19.39 7.12
CA LEU A 304 13.68 -20.53 6.48
C LEU A 304 14.61 -21.73 6.36
N GLU A 305 15.88 -21.48 6.03
CA GLU A 305 16.90 -22.52 5.96
C GLU A 305 17.22 -23.10 7.35
N GLY A 306 17.25 -22.26 8.38
CA GLY A 306 17.34 -22.68 9.77
C GLY A 306 16.13 -23.54 10.21
N GLU A 307 14.90 -23.11 9.88
CA GLU A 307 13.67 -23.90 10.13
C GLU A 307 13.74 -25.27 9.44
N ARG A 308 14.24 -25.32 8.20
CA ARG A 308 14.44 -26.57 7.45
C ARG A 308 15.46 -27.48 8.14
N ALA A 309 16.62 -26.94 8.51
CA ALA A 309 17.71 -27.71 9.13
C ALA A 309 17.31 -28.29 10.50
N GLN A 310 16.39 -27.63 11.20
CA GLN A 310 15.89 -28.06 12.51
C GLN A 310 14.67 -29.00 12.41
N LEU A 311 14.12 -29.21 11.21
CA LEU A 311 12.92 -30.02 11.01
C LEU A 311 13.23 -31.52 11.23
N ARG A 312 12.94 -32.01 12.43
CA ARG A 312 13.10 -33.44 12.79
C ARG A 312 11.91 -34.28 12.33
N GLU A 313 10.71 -33.79 12.58
CA GLU A 313 9.45 -34.44 12.21
C GLU A 313 8.66 -33.55 11.26
N ALA A 314 8.08 -34.15 10.23
CA ALA A 314 7.28 -33.44 9.25
C ALA A 314 5.81 -33.80 9.43
N VAL A 315 5.02 -32.82 9.90
CA VAL A 315 3.60 -32.98 10.19
C VAL A 315 2.77 -32.61 8.96
N THR A 316 3.17 -31.56 8.26
CA THR A 316 2.47 -31.07 7.06
C THR A 316 3.11 -31.57 5.76
N TRP A 317 2.33 -31.59 4.68
CA TRP A 317 2.85 -31.96 3.35
C TRP A 317 3.99 -31.04 2.90
N GLY A 318 3.90 -29.74 3.21
CA GLY A 318 4.97 -28.78 2.94
C GLY A 318 6.25 -29.05 3.73
N GLU A 319 6.14 -29.48 4.99
CA GLU A 319 7.30 -29.92 5.79
C GLU A 319 7.91 -31.22 5.26
N ARG A 320 7.10 -32.15 4.73
CA ARG A 320 7.63 -33.38 4.12
C ARG A 320 8.52 -33.07 2.92
N LEU A 321 8.14 -32.11 2.08
CA LEU A 321 8.98 -31.65 0.98
C LEU A 321 10.27 -30.94 1.44
N MET A 322 10.25 -30.36 2.64
CA MET A 322 11.42 -29.66 3.19
C MET A 322 12.54 -30.60 3.67
N LYS A 323 12.27 -31.92 3.74
CA LYS A 323 13.28 -32.94 4.05
C LYS A 323 14.24 -33.11 2.86
N GLY A 324 15.18 -32.18 2.72
CA GLY A 324 16.27 -32.20 1.73
C GLY A 324 16.59 -30.82 1.18
N ARG A 325 15.56 -30.07 0.75
CA ARG A 325 15.69 -28.69 0.23
C ARG A 325 14.45 -27.87 0.57
N LEU A 326 14.54 -26.54 0.50
CA LEU A 326 13.32 -25.72 0.49
C LEU A 326 12.48 -26.05 -0.76
N ALA A 327 11.15 -26.01 -0.62
CA ALA A 327 10.21 -26.29 -1.71
C ALA A 327 9.01 -25.34 -1.68
N GLY A 328 8.33 -25.21 -2.83
CA GLY A 328 7.14 -24.38 -3.00
C GLY A 328 7.34 -22.92 -2.56
N ALA A 329 6.31 -22.34 -1.92
CA ALA A 329 6.30 -20.94 -1.50
C ALA A 329 7.51 -20.53 -0.61
N ARG A 330 8.07 -21.45 0.18
CA ARG A 330 9.26 -21.17 1.01
C ARG A 330 10.53 -21.06 0.15
N ALA A 331 10.68 -21.92 -0.85
CA ALA A 331 11.79 -21.83 -1.80
C ALA A 331 11.70 -20.54 -2.61
N GLU A 332 10.51 -20.21 -3.11
CA GLU A 332 10.25 -18.94 -3.79
C GLU A 332 10.67 -17.76 -2.89
N ALA A 333 10.17 -17.68 -1.66
CA ALA A 333 10.49 -16.58 -0.76
C ALA A 333 11.99 -16.47 -0.44
N ALA A 334 12.66 -17.60 -0.14
CA ALA A 334 14.09 -17.64 0.15
C ALA A 334 14.96 -17.23 -1.05
N ALA A 335 14.49 -17.49 -2.27
CA ALA A 335 15.13 -17.07 -3.52
C ALA A 335 14.69 -15.67 -4.01
N GLY A 336 13.82 -14.98 -3.26
CA GLY A 336 13.35 -13.63 -3.60
C GLY A 336 12.27 -13.61 -4.68
N PHE A 337 11.42 -14.63 -4.71
CA PHE A 337 10.29 -14.82 -5.62
C PHE A 337 10.66 -14.78 -7.11
N PRO A 338 11.63 -15.59 -7.58
CA PRO A 338 12.08 -15.56 -8.97
C PRO A 338 10.93 -15.79 -9.96
N THR A 339 9.97 -16.66 -9.64
CA THR A 339 8.83 -16.90 -10.55
C THR A 339 7.95 -15.66 -10.68
N VAL A 340 7.73 -14.93 -9.58
CA VAL A 340 6.98 -13.66 -9.60
C VAL A 340 7.72 -12.61 -10.42
N MET A 341 9.01 -12.41 -10.13
CA MET A 341 9.79 -11.29 -10.67
C MET A 341 10.25 -11.50 -12.11
N ALA A 342 10.55 -12.74 -12.51
CA ALA A 342 11.17 -13.04 -13.80
C ALA A 342 10.25 -13.78 -14.79
N ALA A 343 9.07 -14.24 -14.35
CA ALA A 343 8.13 -14.94 -15.24
C ALA A 343 6.73 -14.31 -15.20
N GLY A 344 6.06 -14.32 -14.04
CA GLY A 344 4.69 -13.83 -13.91
C GLY A 344 4.55 -12.34 -14.22
N LEU A 345 5.40 -11.50 -13.64
CA LEU A 345 5.33 -10.05 -13.82
C LEU A 345 5.60 -9.61 -15.28
N PRO A 346 6.66 -10.08 -15.97
CA PRO A 346 6.84 -9.81 -17.40
C PRO A 346 5.64 -10.25 -18.23
N ALA A 347 5.14 -11.48 -18.04
CA ALA A 347 4.01 -12.00 -18.81
C ALA A 347 2.73 -11.16 -18.63
N LEU A 348 2.45 -10.71 -17.40
CA LEU A 348 1.33 -9.81 -17.11
C LEU A 348 1.52 -8.46 -17.81
N GLN A 349 2.69 -7.83 -17.65
CA GLN A 349 2.97 -6.49 -18.17
C GLN A 349 3.00 -6.46 -19.70
N GLU A 350 3.57 -7.47 -20.35
CA GLU A 350 3.60 -7.61 -21.81
C GLU A 350 2.18 -7.78 -22.38
N ALA A 351 1.33 -8.59 -21.75
CA ALA A 351 -0.06 -8.74 -22.17
C ALA A 351 -0.84 -7.43 -22.06
N LEU A 352 -0.75 -6.74 -20.92
CA LEU A 352 -1.40 -5.44 -20.72
C LEU A 352 -0.90 -4.38 -21.70
N ALA A 353 0.41 -4.32 -21.95
CA ALA A 353 0.99 -3.41 -22.93
C ALA A 353 0.53 -3.73 -24.37
N GLY A 354 0.25 -5.01 -24.66
CA GLY A 354 -0.37 -5.46 -25.89
C GLY A 354 -1.87 -5.20 -26.00
N GLY A 355 -2.48 -4.50 -25.05
CA GLY A 355 -3.90 -4.13 -25.06
C GLY A 355 -4.85 -5.23 -24.57
N GLN A 356 -4.33 -6.34 -24.01
CA GLN A 356 -5.16 -7.36 -23.38
C GLN A 356 -5.82 -6.82 -22.12
N THR A 357 -7.01 -7.32 -21.83
CA THR A 357 -7.72 -7.07 -20.58
C THR A 357 -6.96 -7.64 -19.39
N LEU A 358 -7.32 -7.20 -18.18
CA LEU A 358 -6.71 -7.72 -16.95
C LEU A 358 -6.99 -9.21 -16.74
N ASP A 359 -8.13 -9.72 -17.19
CA ASP A 359 -8.47 -11.15 -17.14
C ASP A 359 -7.54 -11.96 -18.05
N GLU A 360 -7.39 -11.55 -19.32
CA GLU A 360 -6.51 -12.21 -20.28
C GLU A 360 -5.04 -12.16 -19.85
N ALA A 361 -4.58 -10.99 -19.38
CA ALA A 361 -3.22 -10.81 -18.89
C ALA A 361 -2.96 -11.64 -17.62
N GLY A 362 -3.94 -11.70 -16.72
CA GLY A 362 -3.88 -12.51 -15.50
C GLY A 362 -3.86 -14.01 -15.80
N ALA A 363 -4.70 -14.49 -16.72
CA ALA A 363 -4.71 -15.87 -17.16
C ALA A 363 -3.39 -16.26 -17.83
N ARG A 364 -2.83 -15.39 -18.68
CA ARG A 364 -1.50 -15.59 -19.27
C ARG A 364 -0.43 -15.70 -18.21
N ALA A 365 -0.40 -14.77 -17.25
CA ALA A 365 0.55 -14.79 -16.15
C ALA A 365 0.41 -16.07 -15.32
N LEU A 366 -0.81 -16.53 -15.03
CA LEU A 366 -1.06 -17.79 -14.33
C LEU A 366 -0.44 -18.99 -15.06
N LEU A 367 -0.73 -19.16 -16.35
CA LEU A 367 -0.19 -20.30 -17.11
C LEU A 367 1.34 -20.25 -17.18
N VAL A 368 1.92 -19.06 -17.36
CA VAL A 368 3.38 -18.88 -17.32
C VAL A 368 3.95 -19.26 -15.94
N ILE A 369 3.31 -18.82 -14.86
CA ILE A 369 3.71 -19.17 -13.48
C ILE A 369 3.64 -20.67 -13.26
N MET A 370 2.55 -21.34 -13.68
CA MET A 370 2.41 -22.79 -13.55
C MET A 370 3.58 -23.54 -14.19
N LEU A 371 4.05 -23.10 -15.36
CA LEU A 371 5.16 -23.72 -16.09
C LEU A 371 6.54 -23.49 -15.44
N LYS A 372 6.65 -22.59 -14.45
CA LYS A 372 7.91 -22.22 -13.80
C LYS A 372 7.95 -22.58 -12.31
N ALA A 373 6.81 -22.50 -11.64
CA ALA A 373 6.69 -22.76 -10.21
C ALA A 373 6.63 -24.26 -9.91
N GLU A 374 7.20 -24.64 -8.78
CA GLU A 374 6.90 -25.92 -8.15
C GLU A 374 5.58 -25.81 -7.36
N ASP A 375 4.45 -26.07 -8.02
CA ASP A 375 3.14 -26.02 -7.38
C ASP A 375 2.88 -27.25 -6.50
N THR A 376 3.14 -27.06 -5.21
CA THR A 376 2.96 -28.05 -4.15
C THR A 376 1.51 -28.48 -3.97
N VAL A 377 0.54 -27.60 -4.25
CA VAL A 377 -0.88 -27.91 -4.14
C VAL A 377 -1.31 -28.82 -5.29
N LEU A 378 -0.88 -28.50 -6.51
CA LEU A 378 -1.12 -29.31 -7.70
C LEU A 378 -0.47 -30.69 -7.55
N LEU A 379 0.80 -30.75 -7.15
CA LEU A 379 1.52 -32.01 -6.95
C LEU A 379 0.84 -32.90 -5.91
N ARG A 380 0.33 -32.31 -4.82
CA ARG A 380 -0.41 -33.05 -3.78
C ARG A 380 -1.72 -33.63 -4.30
N ARG A 381 -2.47 -32.89 -5.13
CA ARG A 381 -3.79 -33.32 -5.63
C ARG A 381 -3.68 -34.28 -6.82
N ALA A 382 -2.74 -34.04 -7.71
CA ALA A 382 -2.64 -34.72 -9.01
C ALA A 382 -1.56 -35.81 -9.06
N GLY A 383 -0.61 -35.80 -8.10
CA GLY A 383 0.64 -36.55 -8.22
C GLY A 383 1.54 -36.02 -9.33
N ALA A 384 2.75 -36.56 -9.45
CA ALA A 384 3.74 -36.10 -10.43
C ALA A 384 3.26 -36.25 -11.88
N ALA A 385 2.66 -37.40 -12.23
CA ALA A 385 2.16 -37.65 -13.58
C ALA A 385 0.96 -36.75 -13.94
N GLY A 386 0.03 -36.52 -13.01
CA GLY A 386 -1.11 -35.63 -13.21
C GLY A 386 -0.69 -34.16 -13.34
N ALA A 387 0.24 -33.71 -12.49
CA ALA A 387 0.83 -32.38 -12.61
C ALA A 387 1.55 -32.21 -13.95
N GLY A 388 2.33 -33.19 -14.40
CA GLY A 388 2.99 -33.15 -15.71
C GLY A 388 2.02 -32.99 -16.88
N ARG A 389 0.86 -33.68 -16.85
CA ARG A 389 -0.19 -33.50 -17.86
C ARG A 389 -0.81 -32.11 -17.80
N ALA A 390 -1.15 -31.63 -16.60
CA ALA A 390 -1.70 -30.29 -16.40
C ALA A 390 -0.78 -29.19 -16.97
N LEU A 391 0.54 -29.32 -16.74
CA LEU A 391 1.54 -28.41 -17.30
C LEU A 391 1.64 -28.53 -18.83
N ALA A 392 1.55 -29.73 -19.39
CA ALA A 392 1.54 -29.92 -20.84
C ALA A 392 0.30 -29.28 -21.50
N ASP A 393 -0.87 -29.39 -20.88
CA ASP A 393 -2.10 -28.77 -21.34
C ASP A 393 -2.04 -27.24 -21.23
N ALA A 394 -1.54 -26.71 -20.11
CA ALA A 394 -1.30 -25.29 -19.91
C ALA A 394 -0.33 -24.73 -20.96
N ALA A 395 0.77 -25.43 -21.26
CA ALA A 395 1.73 -25.04 -22.29
C ALA A 395 1.09 -25.00 -23.68
N ARG A 396 0.23 -25.97 -24.01
CA ARG A 396 -0.49 -26.03 -25.29
C ARG A 396 -1.42 -24.83 -25.46
N VAL A 397 -2.22 -24.51 -24.45
CA VAL A 397 -3.15 -23.37 -24.47
C VAL A 397 -2.39 -22.05 -24.54
N LEU A 398 -1.29 -21.91 -23.79
CA LEU A 398 -0.42 -20.74 -23.83
C LEU A 398 0.17 -20.54 -25.24
N ALA A 399 0.68 -21.60 -25.86
CA ALA A 399 1.23 -21.56 -27.23
C ALA A 399 0.15 -21.28 -28.29
N GLY A 400 -1.08 -21.71 -28.05
CA GLY A 400 -2.25 -21.43 -28.90
C GLY A 400 -2.79 -20.00 -28.77
N GLY A 401 -2.18 -19.15 -27.95
CA GLY A 401 -2.53 -17.73 -27.81
C GLY A 401 -3.57 -17.41 -26.75
N LEU A 402 -3.98 -18.39 -25.92
CA LEU A 402 -5.06 -18.25 -24.91
C LEU A 402 -6.39 -17.79 -25.50
N ARG A 403 -6.86 -18.46 -26.56
CA ARG A 403 -8.22 -18.20 -27.06
C ARG A 403 -9.22 -18.48 -25.93
N PRO A 404 -10.28 -17.67 -25.75
CA PRO A 404 -11.23 -17.83 -24.65
C PRO A 404 -11.80 -19.25 -24.53
N ASP A 405 -12.15 -19.88 -25.64
CA ASP A 405 -12.68 -21.25 -25.66
C ASP A 405 -11.67 -22.30 -25.20
N ASP A 406 -10.38 -22.14 -25.55
CA ASP A 406 -9.32 -23.06 -25.12
C ASP A 406 -9.08 -22.94 -23.61
N LEU A 407 -9.17 -21.72 -23.07
CA LEU A 407 -9.01 -21.45 -21.64
C LEU A 407 -10.20 -21.98 -20.83
N LEU A 408 -11.43 -21.83 -21.34
CA LEU A 408 -12.63 -22.45 -20.77
C LEU A 408 -12.56 -23.98 -20.80
N ALA A 409 -12.12 -24.56 -21.92
CA ALA A 409 -11.95 -26.01 -22.04
C ALA A 409 -10.89 -26.54 -21.06
N LEU A 410 -9.78 -25.81 -20.90
CA LEU A 410 -8.74 -26.14 -19.92
C LEU A 410 -9.28 -26.08 -18.49
N ASP A 411 -10.08 -25.06 -18.17
CA ASP A 411 -10.72 -24.93 -16.87
C ASP A 411 -11.64 -26.11 -16.57
N GLN A 412 -12.56 -26.43 -17.47
CA GLN A 412 -13.44 -27.59 -17.32
C GLN A 412 -12.66 -28.90 -17.16
N ALA A 413 -11.59 -29.09 -17.95
CA ALA A 413 -10.74 -30.27 -17.85
C ALA A 413 -10.06 -30.37 -16.48
N PHE A 414 -9.59 -29.27 -15.91
CA PHE A 414 -8.97 -29.24 -14.59
C PHE A 414 -9.98 -29.51 -13.49
N ILE A 415 -11.17 -28.90 -13.57
CA ILE A 415 -12.27 -29.13 -12.63
C ILE A 415 -12.66 -30.62 -12.61
N CYS A 416 -12.90 -31.21 -13.78
CA CYS A 416 -13.29 -32.62 -13.92
C CYS A 416 -12.24 -33.57 -13.35
N GLN A 417 -10.95 -33.21 -13.45
CA GLN A 417 -9.84 -34.02 -12.95
C GLN A 417 -9.45 -33.69 -11.49
N GLY A 418 -10.14 -32.76 -10.83
CA GLY A 418 -9.81 -32.34 -9.47
C GLY A 418 -8.47 -31.60 -9.34
N LEU A 419 -7.98 -31.01 -10.43
CA LEU A 419 -6.70 -30.30 -10.52
C LEU A 419 -6.87 -28.86 -10.06
N SER A 420 -6.04 -28.43 -9.10
CA SER A 420 -6.06 -27.06 -8.57
C SER A 420 -4.62 -26.57 -8.41
N PRO A 421 -4.17 -25.64 -9.28
CA PRO A 421 -2.86 -24.99 -9.19
C PRO A 421 -2.83 -23.86 -8.15
N GLY A 422 -3.16 -24.19 -6.89
CA GLY A 422 -3.29 -23.20 -5.82
C GLY A 422 -1.99 -22.49 -5.45
N GLY A 423 -0.83 -23.18 -5.55
CA GLY A 423 0.46 -22.51 -5.32
C GLY A 423 0.79 -21.48 -6.40
N SER A 424 0.37 -21.75 -7.64
CA SER A 424 0.49 -20.82 -8.77
C SER A 424 -0.44 -19.62 -8.61
N ALA A 425 -1.65 -19.82 -8.07
CA ALA A 425 -2.59 -18.75 -7.73
C ALA A 425 -2.01 -17.77 -6.69
N ASP A 426 -1.39 -18.28 -5.61
CA ASP A 426 -0.73 -17.44 -4.61
C ASP A 426 0.40 -16.58 -5.22
N LEU A 427 1.13 -17.12 -6.21
CA LEU A 427 2.16 -16.40 -6.94
C LEU A 427 1.57 -15.42 -7.96
N LEU A 428 0.41 -15.70 -8.56
CA LEU A 428 -0.31 -14.73 -9.39
C LEU A 428 -0.75 -13.52 -8.55
N ALA A 429 -1.29 -13.74 -7.35
CA ALA A 429 -1.61 -12.65 -6.42
C ALA A 429 -0.35 -11.82 -6.09
N ALA A 430 0.79 -12.47 -5.88
CA ALA A 430 2.07 -11.79 -5.66
C ALA A 430 2.52 -10.99 -6.88
N THR A 431 2.37 -11.52 -8.09
CA THR A 431 2.64 -10.83 -9.36
C THR A 431 1.79 -9.58 -9.52
N LEU A 432 0.48 -9.68 -9.27
CA LEU A 432 -0.45 -8.55 -9.32
C LEU A 432 -0.08 -7.49 -8.27
N PHE A 433 0.28 -7.92 -7.06
CA PHE A 433 0.71 -7.00 -6.01
C PHE A 433 1.98 -6.23 -6.38
N VAL A 434 2.99 -6.90 -6.94
CA VAL A 434 4.21 -6.24 -7.41
C VAL A 434 3.90 -5.26 -8.55
N HIS A 435 3.04 -5.66 -9.51
CA HIS A 435 2.60 -4.77 -10.59
C HIS A 435 1.92 -3.50 -10.06
N LEU A 436 0.99 -3.66 -9.10
CA LEU A 436 0.28 -2.55 -8.48
C LEU A 436 1.23 -1.61 -7.71
N LEU A 437 2.23 -2.16 -7.00
CA LEU A 437 3.26 -1.35 -6.33
C LEU A 437 4.12 -0.55 -7.33
N GLU A 438 4.48 -1.13 -8.47
CA GLU A 438 5.24 -0.44 -9.50
C GLU A 438 4.44 0.68 -10.17
N ALA A 439 3.18 0.40 -10.52
CA ALA A 439 2.27 1.40 -11.08
C ALA A 439 2.10 2.58 -10.11
N ASP A 440 1.97 2.28 -8.82
CA ASP A 440 1.84 3.29 -7.78
C ASP A 440 3.11 4.13 -7.60
N GLY A 441 4.29 3.49 -7.58
CA GLY A 441 5.56 4.18 -7.47
C GLY A 441 5.85 5.13 -8.64
N LYS A 442 5.36 4.80 -9.84
CA LYS A 442 5.43 5.65 -11.04
C LYS A 442 4.50 6.87 -10.97
N ILE A 443 3.46 6.84 -10.15
CA ILE A 443 2.53 7.97 -9.95
C ILE A 443 3.06 8.94 -8.88
N GLN A 444 3.96 8.49 -8.00
CA GLN A 444 4.50 9.29 -6.88
C GLN A 444 5.88 9.93 -7.12
N GLY A 445 6.64 9.44 -8.10
CA GLY A 445 7.94 9.98 -8.53
C GLY A 445 7.81 10.90 -9.71
#